data_AF-A0A0W8F0H1-F1
#
_entry.id   AF-A0A0W8F0H1-F1
#
_cell.length_a   1.000
_cell.length_b   1.000
_cell.length_c   1.000
_cell.angle_alpha   90.00
_cell.angle_beta   90.00
_cell.angle_gamma   90.00
#
_symmetry.space_group_name_H-M   'P 1'
#
loop_
_entity.id
_entity.type
_entity.pdbx_description
1 polymer ?
#
loop_
_entity_poly.entity_id
_entity_poly.type
_entity_poly.pdbx_seq_one_letter_code
_entity_poly.pdbx_strand_id
1 'polypeptide(L)'
;MDRTEIIRRAGLEAWILPGRSYPHPLPAELEPCYCYTRDGGHSVLVVIENEYREGEDPVRFIIPAPVRTVLRAGFRVQNGLVWAGIPYDSENGIAVEEEDVEY
;
A
#
# COMPACT_ATOMS: atom_id res chain seq x y z
N MET A 1 -0.74 -5.69 -13.50
CA MET A 1 -2.04 -5.07 -13.20
C MET A 1 -1.80 -3.57 -13.12
N ASP A 2 -2.68 -2.73 -13.66
CA ASP A 2 -2.51 -1.28 -13.53
C ASP A 2 -3.05 -0.79 -12.18
N ARG A 3 -2.51 0.33 -11.67
CA ARG A 3 -2.91 0.92 -10.39
C ARG A 3 -4.42 1.13 -10.27
N THR A 4 -5.06 1.66 -11.31
CA THR A 4 -6.49 1.96 -11.26
C THR A 4 -7.33 0.69 -11.12
N GLU A 5 -6.88 -0.40 -11.74
CA GLU A 5 -7.53 -1.71 -11.61
C GLU A 5 -7.39 -2.29 -10.19
N ILE A 6 -6.21 -2.14 -9.58
CA ILE A 6 -5.95 -2.56 -8.20
C ILE A 6 -6.89 -1.79 -7.26
N ILE A 7 -6.94 -0.46 -7.39
CA ILE A 7 -7.77 0.42 -6.57
C ILE A 7 -9.25 0.01 -6.63
N ARG A 8 -9.77 -0.21 -7.84
CA ARG A 8 -11.16 -0.62 -8.06
C ARG A 8 -11.45 -1.97 -7.42
N ARG A 9 -10.62 -2.98 -7.68
CA ARG A 9 -10.86 -4.34 -7.18
C ARG A 9 -10.69 -4.46 -5.66
N ALA A 10 -9.82 -3.64 -5.06
CA ALA A 10 -9.64 -3.55 -3.61
C ALA A 10 -10.71 -2.67 -2.93
N GLY A 11 -11.60 -2.00 -3.69
CA GLY A 11 -12.64 -1.14 -3.12
C GLY A 11 -12.12 0.16 -2.49
N LEU A 12 -10.96 0.65 -2.94
CA LEU A 12 -10.25 1.80 -2.35
C LEU A 12 -10.56 3.14 -3.04
N GLU A 13 -11.43 3.15 -4.05
CA GLU A 13 -11.71 4.33 -4.90
C GLU A 13 -12.14 5.58 -4.09
N ALA A 14 -12.93 5.39 -3.03
CA ALA A 14 -13.42 6.50 -2.20
C ALA A 14 -12.35 7.12 -1.28
N TRP A 15 -11.23 6.40 -1.08
CA TRP A 15 -10.18 6.78 -0.14
C TRP A 15 -8.96 7.40 -0.82
N ILE A 16 -8.76 7.13 -2.12
CA ILE A 16 -7.59 7.58 -2.86
C ILE A 16 -7.86 8.92 -3.55
N LEU A 17 -6.93 9.85 -3.36
CA LEU A 17 -6.95 11.18 -3.96
C LEU A 17 -5.96 11.24 -5.14
N PRO A 18 -6.42 11.62 -6.34
CA PRO A 18 -5.54 11.75 -7.51
C PRO A 18 -4.67 13.01 -7.45
N GLY A 19 -3.67 13.08 -8.33
CA GLY A 19 -2.89 14.30 -8.60
C GLY A 19 -1.80 14.63 -7.58
N ARG A 20 -1.57 13.77 -6.60
CA ARG A 20 -0.45 13.89 -5.65
C ARG A 20 0.70 13.01 -6.11
N SER A 21 1.93 13.50 -5.98
CA SER A 21 3.16 12.74 -6.24
C SER A 21 3.99 12.71 -4.98
N TYR A 22 4.76 11.64 -4.78
CA TYR A 22 5.64 11.53 -3.62
C TYR A 22 6.73 12.62 -3.68
N PRO A 23 6.99 13.38 -2.60
CA PRO A 23 7.96 14.49 -2.62
C PRO A 23 9.42 14.03 -2.70
N HIS A 24 9.69 12.75 -2.46
CA HIS A 24 11.02 12.16 -2.49
C HIS A 24 11.17 11.13 -3.62
N PRO A 25 12.40 10.81 -4.05
CA PRO A 25 12.63 9.71 -4.98
C PRO A 25 12.06 8.40 -4.43
N LEU A 26 11.10 7.82 -5.15
CA LEU A 26 10.52 6.54 -4.83
C LEU A 26 11.26 5.45 -5.63
N PRO A 27 11.51 4.25 -5.06
CA PRO A 27 11.97 3.13 -5.86
C PRO A 27 11.03 2.87 -7.04
N ALA A 28 11.58 2.68 -8.25
CA ALA A 28 10.81 2.50 -9.48
C ALA A 28 9.81 1.34 -9.40
N GLU A 29 10.11 0.34 -8.56
CA GLU A 29 9.26 -0.82 -8.28
C GLU A 29 7.96 -0.47 -7.54
N LEU A 30 7.95 0.61 -6.76
CA LEU A 30 6.79 1.07 -5.99
C LEU A 30 5.93 2.07 -6.76
N GLU A 31 6.48 2.77 -7.76
CA GLU A 31 5.74 3.78 -8.55
C GLU A 31 4.40 3.29 -9.10
N PRO A 32 4.28 2.05 -9.65
CA PRO A 32 3.01 1.54 -10.16
C PRO A 32 1.96 1.33 -9.05
N CYS A 33 2.38 1.20 -7.80
CA CYS A 33 1.49 0.98 -6.66
C CYS A 33 1.36 2.22 -5.77
N TYR A 34 2.06 3.32 -6.05
CA TYR A 34 1.96 4.55 -5.27
C TYR A 34 0.57 5.18 -5.38
N CYS A 35 0.02 5.61 -4.24
CA CYS A 35 -1.22 6.35 -4.14
C CYS A 35 -1.13 7.40 -3.01
N TYR A 36 -2.10 8.32 -2.99
CA TYR A 36 -2.28 9.23 -1.88
C TYR A 36 -3.66 8.97 -1.27
N THR A 37 -3.74 8.67 0.02
CA THR A 37 -5.02 8.45 0.70
C THR A 37 -5.47 9.67 1.48
N ARG A 38 -6.79 9.79 1.69
CA ARG A 38 -7.40 10.90 2.43
C ARG A 38 -6.94 10.99 3.88
N ASP A 39 -6.65 9.85 4.50
CA ASP A 39 -6.36 9.68 5.93
C ASP A 39 -4.88 9.38 6.23
N GLY A 40 -4.23 8.60 5.35
CA GLY A 40 -2.83 8.16 5.51
C GLY A 40 -1.80 8.90 4.65
N GLY A 41 -2.23 9.79 3.75
CA GLY A 41 -1.32 10.59 2.92
C GLY A 41 -0.54 9.73 1.92
N HIS A 42 0.76 9.95 1.81
CA HIS A 42 1.64 9.27 0.85
C HIS A 42 1.79 7.77 1.15
N SER A 43 1.18 6.94 0.30
CA SER A 43 1.05 5.51 0.50
C SER A 43 1.42 4.67 -0.72
N VAL A 44 1.60 3.37 -0.52
CA VAL A 44 1.73 2.37 -1.56
C VAL A 44 0.67 1.29 -1.33
N LEU A 45 0.04 0.84 -2.41
CA LEU A 45 -0.85 -0.31 -2.39
C LEU A 45 -0.01 -1.57 -2.18
N VAL A 46 -0.16 -2.20 -1.03
CA VAL A 46 0.60 -3.37 -0.63
C VAL A 46 -0.32 -4.52 -0.27
N VAL A 47 0.07 -5.72 -0.69
CA VAL A 47 -0.47 -6.96 -0.14
C VAL A 47 0.18 -7.17 1.23
N ILE A 48 -0.65 -7.30 2.27
CA ILE A 48 -0.19 -7.60 3.62
C ILE A 48 0.24 -9.06 3.64
N GLU A 49 1.55 -9.30 3.55
CA GLU A 49 2.09 -10.65 3.39
C GLU A 49 1.75 -11.55 4.58
N ASN A 50 1.68 -10.98 5.78
CA ASN A 50 1.37 -11.71 7.02
C ASN A 50 -0.10 -12.17 7.10
N GLU A 51 -1.01 -11.51 6.39
CA GLU A 51 -2.44 -11.85 6.38
C GLU A 51 -2.84 -12.71 5.17
N TYR A 52 -2.00 -12.73 4.14
CA TYR A 52 -2.27 -13.48 2.92
C TYR A 52 -2.38 -14.99 3.20
N ARG A 53 -3.39 -15.61 2.59
CA ARG A 53 -3.62 -17.05 2.65
C ARG A 53 -3.41 -17.67 1.28
N GLU A 54 -2.58 -18.71 1.22
CA GLU A 54 -2.27 -19.40 -0.04
C GLU A 54 -3.56 -19.87 -0.74
N GLY A 55 -3.66 -19.56 -2.04
CA GLY A 55 -4.83 -19.91 -2.85
C GLY A 55 -5.95 -18.86 -2.85
N GLU A 56 -5.92 -17.86 -1.97
CA GLU A 56 -6.82 -16.71 -2.04
C GLU A 56 -6.33 -15.66 -3.04
N ASP A 57 -7.25 -14.81 -3.50
CA ASP A 57 -6.94 -13.67 -4.38
C ASP A 57 -6.17 -12.59 -3.60
N PRO A 58 -4.90 -12.30 -3.95
CA PRO A 58 -4.07 -11.33 -3.24
C PRO A 58 -4.71 -9.94 -3.15
N VAL A 59 -5.58 -9.59 -4.11
CA VAL A 59 -6.26 -8.29 -4.13
C VAL A 59 -7.13 -8.07 -2.90
N ARG A 60 -7.63 -9.13 -2.27
CA ARG A 60 -8.43 -9.06 -1.03
C ARG A 60 -7.61 -8.66 0.20
N PHE A 61 -6.29 -8.68 0.09
CA PHE A 61 -5.34 -8.34 1.16
C PHE A 61 -4.55 -7.07 0.82
N ILE A 62 -4.99 -6.31 -0.19
CA ILE A 62 -4.37 -5.04 -0.57
C ILE A 62 -4.90 -3.92 0.31
N ILE A 63 -3.98 -3.19 0.93
CA ILE A 63 -4.27 -1.95 1.65
C ILE A 63 -3.30 -0.84 1.21
N PRO A 64 -3.68 0.43 1.36
CA PRO A 64 -2.72 1.52 1.32
C PRO A 64 -1.88 1.49 2.61
N ALA A 65 -0.55 1.44 2.46
CA ALA A 65 0.39 1.56 3.57
C ALA A 65 1.33 2.76 3.36
N PRO A 66 1.68 3.52 4.41
CA PRO A 66 2.60 4.66 4.28
C PRO A 66 3.92 4.23 3.63
N VAL A 67 4.42 5.06 2.70
CA VAL A 67 5.65 4.75 1.93
C VAL A 67 6.81 4.40 2.86
N ARG A 68 7.00 5.18 3.93
CA ARG A 68 8.09 4.99 4.90
C ARG A 68 7.99 3.66 5.64
N THR A 69 6.78 3.27 6.05
CA THR A 69 6.54 1.98 6.69
C THR A 69 6.91 0.81 5.76
N VAL A 70 6.54 0.87 4.48
CA VAL A 70 6.86 -0.17 3.49
C VAL A 70 8.37 -0.25 3.24
N LEU A 71 9.05 0.89 3.11
CA LEU A 71 10.50 0.94 2.93
C LEU A 71 11.25 0.37 4.15
N ARG A 72 10.79 0.70 5.36
CA ARG A 72 11.38 0.23 6.62
C ARG A 72 11.19 -1.27 6.85
N ALA A 73 9.99 -1.78 6.57
CA ALA A 73 9.69 -3.20 6.69
C ALA A 73 10.42 -4.04 5.63
N GLY A 74 10.80 -3.42 4.50
CA GLY A 74 11.23 -4.12 3.31
C GLY A 74 10.03 -4.66 2.52
N PHE A 75 10.22 -4.83 1.22
CA PHE A 75 9.17 -5.31 0.32
C PHE A 75 9.75 -6.20 -0.77
N ARG A 76 8.87 -6.94 -1.44
CA ARG A 76 9.17 -7.66 -2.67
C ARG A 76 8.07 -7.42 -3.70
N VAL A 77 8.42 -7.41 -4.97
CA VAL A 77 7.44 -7.32 -6.05
C VAL A 77 7.18 -8.70 -6.63
N GLN A 78 5.91 -9.12 -6.65
CA GLN A 78 5.48 -10.37 -7.26
C GLN A 78 4.21 -10.12 -8.07
N ASN A 79 4.24 -10.51 -9.36
CA ASN A 79 3.12 -10.33 -10.30
C ASN A 79 2.63 -8.87 -10.43
N GLY A 80 3.55 -7.91 -10.25
CA GLY A 80 3.24 -6.47 -10.30
C GLY A 80 2.48 -5.94 -9.07
N LEU A 81 2.44 -6.72 -7.98
CA LEU A 81 1.96 -6.29 -6.66
C LEU A 81 3.15 -6.16 -5.72
N VAL A 82 3.08 -5.17 -4.83
CA VAL A 82 4.06 -4.99 -3.74
C VAL A 82 3.60 -5.82 -2.55
N TRP A 83 4.47 -6.65 -2.01
CA TRP A 83 4.23 -7.49 -0.84
C TRP A 83 5.14 -7.04 0.28
N ALA A 84 4.56 -6.83 1.47
CA ALA A 84 5.31 -6.41 2.64
C ALA A 84 4.75 -7.07 3.91
N GLY A 85 5.65 -7.53 4.77
CA GLY A 85 5.33 -8.07 6.10
C GLY A 85 5.14 -6.96 7.13
N ILE A 86 4.10 -6.14 6.96
CA ILE A 86 3.79 -5.04 7.87
C ILE A 86 2.87 -5.49 9.02
N PRO A 87 3.02 -4.92 10.23
CA PRO A 87 2.10 -5.18 11.33
C PRO A 87 0.73 -4.58 11.00
N TYR A 88 -0.26 -5.45 10.84
CA TYR A 88 -1.64 -5.10 10.55
C TYR A 88 -2.56 -5.71 11.59
N ASP A 89 -3.51 -4.91 12.05
CA ASP A 89 -4.61 -5.32 12.91
C ASP A 89 -5.93 -5.00 12.21
N SER A 90 -6.85 -5.96 12.15
CA SER A 90 -8.11 -5.76 11.41
C SER A 90 -9.05 -4.75 12.06
N GLU A 91 -8.90 -4.46 13.35
CA GLU A 91 -9.73 -3.49 14.07
C GLU A 91 -9.13 -2.08 14.02
N ASN A 92 -7.79 -1.98 14.07
CA ASN A 92 -7.06 -0.72 14.24
C ASN A 92 -6.26 -0.29 12.99
N GLY A 93 -6.13 -1.16 11.98
CA GLY A 93 -5.38 -0.92 10.75
C GLY A 93 -3.89 -1.22 10.88
N ILE A 94 -3.06 -0.55 10.07
CA ILE A 94 -1.60 -0.66 10.17
C ILE A 94 -1.14 0.04 11.44
N ALA A 95 -0.28 -0.60 12.23
CA ALA A 95 0.45 0.09 13.29
C ALA A 95 1.50 1.01 12.64
N VAL A 96 1.12 2.27 12.43
CA VAL A 96 1.99 3.31 11.87
C VAL A 96 2.62 4.10 13.01
N GLU A 97 3.94 4.29 12.99
CA GLU A 97 4.59 5.23 13.90
C GLU A 97 4.32 6.66 13.41
N GLU A 98 4.14 7.64 14.30
CA GLU A 98 3.78 9.01 13.92
C GLU A 98 4.74 9.62 12.88
N GLU A 99 6.02 9.22 12.88
CA GLU A 99 7.07 9.68 11.94
C GLU A 99 6.96 9.11 10.52
N ASP A 100 6.16 8.06 10.33
CA ASP A 100 5.95 7.41 9.04
C ASP A 100 4.84 8.07 8.21
N VAL A 101 3.99 8.91 8.83
CA VAL A 101 2.89 9.60 8.16
C VAL A 101 3.41 10.87 7.48
N GLU A 102 3.17 10.98 6.17
CA GLU A 102 3.64 12.11 5.34
C GLU A 102 2.50 12.57 4.40
N TYR A 103 2.26 13.89 4.33
CA TYR A 103 1.14 14.52 3.62
C TYR A 103 1.57 15.43 2.47
#